data_AF-A0A090T693-F1
#
_entry.id   AF-A0A090T693-F1
#
_cell.length_a   1.000
_cell.length_b   1.000
_cell.length_c   1.000
_cell.angle_alpha   90.00
_cell.angle_beta   90.00
_cell.angle_gamma   90.00
#
_symmetry.space_group_name_H-M   'P 1'
#
loop_
_entity.id
_entity.type
_entity.pdbx_description
1 polymer ?
#
loop_
_entity_poly.entity_id
_entity_poly.type
_entity_poly.pdbx_seq_one_letter_code
_entity_poly.pdbx_strand_id
1 'polypeptide(L)'
;MASTYGCENDETLKQTAERMEKLGLEKGDEDYRLAACYRLVSDEDAKRIAERGGVVSVTFTEWMMDGQWKSDITPKDAAMMVDGAVKVLGVDHVGIATDDMQTVEQVVAFASKYKDSYADNGYMLNAFDKGATGCAELSKHIAALTDELRKMGYSDDDLAKIYGKNLMRVYAQTWK
;
A
#
# COMPACT_ATOMS: atom_id res chain seq x y z
N MET A 1 -3.04 0.90 -3.90
CA MET A 1 -2.74 2.21 -3.27
C MET A 1 -2.58 3.23 -4.37
N ALA A 2 -3.47 4.22 -4.36
CA ALA A 2 -3.84 5.07 -5.50
C ALA A 2 -4.29 4.30 -6.77
N SER A 3 -5.10 3.29 -6.52
CA SER A 3 -6.19 2.89 -7.42
C SER A 3 -7.04 2.06 -6.48
N THR A 4 -8.07 2.67 -5.92
CA THR A 4 -9.03 1.90 -5.14
C THR A 4 -9.89 1.00 -6.03
N TYR A 5 -9.76 1.00 -7.37
CA TYR A 5 -10.66 0.28 -8.27
C TYR A 5 -12.15 0.45 -7.87
N GLY A 6 -12.48 1.65 -7.38
CA GLY A 6 -13.82 1.97 -6.86
C GLY A 6 -14.17 1.34 -5.51
N CYS A 7 -13.20 0.98 -4.67
CA CYS A 7 -13.47 0.48 -3.33
C CYS A 7 -14.10 1.55 -2.46
N GLU A 8 -15.16 1.17 -1.76
CA GLU A 8 -15.87 2.04 -0.82
C GLU A 8 -15.18 2.00 0.55
N ASN A 9 -15.11 3.15 1.21
CA ASN A 9 -14.61 3.22 2.59
C ASN A 9 -15.42 2.26 3.47
N ASP A 10 -14.74 1.58 4.39
CA ASP A 10 -15.34 0.63 5.34
C ASP A 10 -15.96 -0.64 4.72
N GLU A 11 -15.67 -0.95 3.45
CA GLU A 11 -16.09 -2.20 2.81
C GLU A 11 -15.46 -3.42 3.51
N THR A 12 -16.30 -4.35 3.96
CA THR A 12 -15.87 -5.64 4.54
C THR A 12 -15.45 -6.63 3.44
N LEU A 13 -14.65 -7.64 3.80
CA LEU A 13 -14.27 -8.73 2.87
C LEU A 13 -15.45 -9.36 2.13
N LYS A 14 -16.60 -9.48 2.82
CA LYS A 14 -17.83 -10.02 2.23
C LYS A 14 -18.37 -9.09 1.14
N GLN A 15 -18.46 -7.80 1.43
CA GLN A 15 -18.94 -6.80 0.48
C GLN A 15 -17.97 -6.65 -0.71
N THR A 16 -16.67 -6.71 -0.46
CA THR A 16 -15.66 -6.73 -1.53
C THR A 16 -15.83 -7.96 -2.43
N ALA A 17 -16.08 -9.14 -1.86
CA ALA A 17 -16.33 -10.35 -2.64
C ALA A 17 -17.61 -10.22 -3.50
N GLU A 18 -18.69 -9.69 -2.94
CA GLU A 18 -19.95 -9.41 -3.66
C GLU A 18 -19.74 -8.41 -4.81
N ARG A 19 -18.88 -7.39 -4.62
CA ARG A 19 -18.51 -6.43 -5.66
C ARG A 19 -17.70 -7.08 -6.78
N MET A 20 -16.71 -7.92 -6.46
CA MET A 20 -15.95 -8.67 -7.47
C MET A 20 -16.87 -9.56 -8.30
N GLU A 21 -17.81 -10.27 -7.67
CA GLU A 21 -18.81 -11.09 -8.35
C GLU A 21 -19.69 -10.25 -9.28
N LYS A 22 -20.17 -9.09 -8.83
CA LYS A 22 -20.97 -8.16 -9.65
C LYS A 22 -20.20 -7.61 -10.86
N LEU A 23 -18.88 -7.46 -10.74
CA LEU A 23 -18.00 -7.06 -11.84
C LEU A 23 -17.61 -8.23 -12.75
N GLY A 24 -17.97 -9.46 -12.40
CA GLY A 24 -17.59 -10.67 -13.15
C GLY A 24 -16.10 -11.01 -13.03
N LEU A 25 -15.45 -10.61 -11.93
CA LEU A 25 -14.03 -10.86 -11.67
C LEU A 25 -13.87 -12.10 -10.77
N GLU A 26 -12.95 -12.98 -11.14
CA GLU A 26 -12.63 -14.22 -10.45
C GLU A 26 -11.18 -14.28 -9.97
N LYS A 27 -10.89 -15.19 -9.02
CA LYS A 27 -9.53 -15.37 -8.49
C LYS A 27 -8.57 -15.78 -9.62
N GLY A 28 -7.65 -14.88 -9.95
CA GLY A 28 -6.67 -15.06 -11.02
C GLY A 28 -6.73 -13.95 -12.07
N ASP A 29 -7.85 -13.22 -12.14
CA ASP A 29 -7.97 -12.05 -13.01
C ASP A 29 -7.04 -10.93 -12.56
N GLU A 30 -6.54 -10.17 -13.53
CA GLU A 30 -5.59 -9.08 -13.30
C GLU A 30 -6.11 -8.09 -12.25
N ASP A 31 -7.43 -7.84 -12.19
CA ASP A 31 -8.06 -6.87 -11.30
C ASP A 31 -8.87 -7.51 -10.15
N TYR A 32 -8.78 -8.83 -9.93
CA TYR A 32 -9.46 -9.46 -8.78
C TYR A 32 -8.74 -9.18 -7.45
N ARG A 33 -9.47 -8.67 -6.45
CA ARG A 33 -8.92 -8.14 -5.20
C ARG A 33 -9.85 -8.42 -4.00
N LEU A 34 -9.30 -8.89 -2.88
CA LEU A 34 -10.02 -9.08 -1.59
C LEU A 34 -9.41 -8.22 -0.47
N ALA A 35 -9.63 -6.91 -0.53
CA ALA A 35 -9.09 -5.93 0.41
C ALA A 35 -10.18 -5.44 1.38
N ALA A 36 -9.83 -5.18 2.64
CA ALA A 36 -10.67 -4.32 3.48
C ALA A 36 -10.19 -2.88 3.32
N CYS A 37 -11.04 -2.02 2.79
CA CYS A 37 -10.62 -0.67 2.36
C CYS A 37 -10.43 0.32 3.50
N TYR A 38 -10.74 -0.07 4.74
CA TYR A 38 -10.55 0.73 5.95
C TYR A 38 -9.10 1.18 6.23
N ARG A 39 -8.10 0.55 5.58
CA ARG A 39 -6.66 0.87 5.69
C ARG A 39 -6.06 1.54 4.47
N LEU A 40 -6.83 1.66 3.40
CA LEU A 40 -6.39 2.29 2.16
C LEU A 40 -6.89 3.72 2.10
N VAL A 41 -6.13 4.58 1.44
CA VAL A 41 -6.55 5.95 1.12
C VAL A 41 -7.21 5.93 -0.26
N SER A 42 -8.39 6.54 -0.37
CA SER A 42 -9.09 6.68 -1.64
C SER A 42 -8.30 7.58 -2.61
N ASP A 43 -8.47 7.38 -3.92
CA ASP A 43 -7.84 8.27 -4.92
C ASP A 43 -8.28 9.73 -4.73
N GLU A 44 -9.53 9.95 -4.31
CA GLU A 44 -10.05 11.29 -4.03
C GLU A 44 -9.35 11.94 -2.83
N ASP A 45 -9.20 11.22 -1.72
CA ASP A 45 -8.49 11.72 -0.53
C ASP A 45 -7.00 11.90 -0.79
N ALA A 46 -6.38 10.98 -1.53
CA ALA A 46 -4.99 11.08 -1.90
C ALA A 46 -4.74 12.31 -2.79
N LYS A 47 -5.63 12.61 -3.74
CA LYS A 47 -5.57 13.84 -4.54
C LYS A 47 -5.72 15.09 -3.68
N ARG A 48 -6.64 15.11 -2.71
CA ARG A 48 -6.79 16.23 -1.75
C ARG A 48 -5.51 16.47 -0.94
N ILE A 49 -4.76 15.41 -0.60
CA ILE A 49 -3.44 15.52 0.05
C ILE A 49 -2.44 16.19 -0.90
N ALA A 50 -2.37 15.72 -2.15
CA ALA A 50 -1.46 16.25 -3.16
C ALA A 50 -1.74 17.74 -3.48
N GLU A 51 -3.01 18.13 -3.65
CA GLU A 51 -3.46 19.51 -3.89
C GLU A 51 -3.02 20.48 -2.78
N ARG A 52 -2.82 19.97 -1.56
CA ARG A 52 -2.34 20.76 -0.40
C ARG A 52 -0.81 20.75 -0.25
N GLY A 53 -0.08 20.22 -1.24
CA GLY A 53 1.38 20.10 -1.22
C GLY A 53 1.91 18.89 -0.44
N GLY A 54 1.01 18.02 0.04
CA GLY A 54 1.34 16.86 0.86
C GLY A 54 2.01 15.73 0.09
N VAL A 55 2.32 14.64 0.80
CA VAL A 55 2.94 13.43 0.25
C VAL A 55 2.19 12.21 0.79
N VAL A 56 1.93 11.24 -0.08
CA VAL A 56 1.40 9.91 0.27
C VAL A 56 2.53 8.91 0.12
N SER A 57 2.96 8.32 1.23
CA SER A 57 4.00 7.30 1.21
C SER A 57 3.38 5.91 1.07
N VAL A 58 3.85 5.16 0.08
CA VAL A 58 3.34 3.83 -0.24
C VAL A 58 3.91 2.79 0.72
N THR A 59 3.03 1.95 1.26
CA THR A 59 3.37 0.84 2.15
C THR A 59 3.33 -0.50 1.42
N PHE A 60 4.27 -1.39 1.73
CA PHE A 60 4.49 -2.65 1.00
C PHE A 60 4.18 -3.87 1.88
N THR A 61 3.03 -3.85 2.55
CA THR A 61 2.59 -4.91 3.44
C THR A 61 1.52 -5.75 2.75
N GLU A 62 1.64 -7.09 2.78
CA GLU A 62 0.82 -8.02 1.98
C GLU A 62 -0.68 -7.84 2.19
N TRP A 63 -1.11 -7.63 3.44
CA TRP A 63 -2.51 -7.40 3.77
C TRP A 63 -3.01 -5.98 3.44
N MET A 64 -2.13 -5.10 2.96
CA MET A 64 -2.46 -3.77 2.43
C MET A 64 -2.29 -3.68 0.90
N MET A 65 -1.88 -4.77 0.24
CA MET A 65 -1.71 -4.86 -1.23
C MET A 65 -3.04 -5.08 -1.96
N ASP A 66 -4.06 -4.29 -1.64
CA ASP A 66 -5.37 -4.38 -2.28
C ASP A 66 -5.92 -5.82 -2.31
N GLY A 67 -5.68 -6.60 -1.26
CA GLY A 67 -6.20 -7.96 -1.21
C GLY A 67 -5.48 -8.99 -2.08
N GLN A 68 -4.31 -8.67 -2.63
CA GLN A 68 -3.36 -9.66 -3.12
C GLN A 68 -2.53 -10.19 -1.95
N TRP A 69 -2.89 -11.37 -1.44
CA TRP A 69 -2.20 -11.99 -0.31
C TRP A 69 -1.11 -12.90 -0.85
N LYS A 70 -0.14 -12.29 -1.53
CA LYS A 70 1.08 -12.99 -1.92
C LYS A 70 1.86 -13.28 -0.63
N SER A 71 2.51 -14.43 -0.57
CA SER A 71 3.40 -14.81 0.53
C SER A 71 4.82 -14.25 0.40
N ASP A 72 5.08 -13.57 -0.72
CA ASP A 72 6.35 -12.91 -1.02
C ASP A 72 6.08 -11.73 -1.97
N ILE A 73 6.33 -10.52 -1.50
CA ILE A 73 6.19 -9.30 -2.31
C ILE A 73 7.49 -9.08 -3.06
N THR A 74 7.42 -9.15 -4.39
CA THR A 74 8.61 -8.93 -5.22
C THR A 74 8.95 -7.44 -5.34
N PRO A 75 10.20 -7.08 -5.68
CA PRO A 75 10.55 -5.69 -6.02
C PRO A 75 9.67 -5.10 -7.12
N LYS A 76 9.23 -5.94 -8.08
CA LYS A 76 8.33 -5.52 -9.16
C LYS A 76 6.94 -5.18 -8.66
N ASP A 77 6.41 -5.96 -7.71
CA ASP A 77 5.12 -5.67 -7.09
C ASP A 77 5.16 -4.33 -6.34
N ALA A 78 6.21 -4.09 -5.55
CA ALA A 78 6.42 -2.81 -4.88
C ALA A 78 6.55 -1.65 -5.89
N ALA A 79 7.30 -1.84 -6.99
CA ALA A 79 7.44 -0.84 -8.05
C ALA A 79 6.09 -0.51 -8.70
N MET A 80 5.25 -1.51 -8.96
CA MET A 80 3.89 -1.31 -9.50
C MET A 80 3.00 -0.49 -8.55
N MET A 81 3.13 -0.69 -7.24
CA MET A 81 2.38 0.11 -6.26
C MET A 81 2.84 1.57 -6.25
N VAL A 82 4.15 1.81 -6.30
CA VAL A 82 4.72 3.17 -6.41
C VAL A 82 4.28 3.82 -7.72
N ASP A 83 4.35 3.10 -8.84
CA ASP A 83 3.95 3.60 -10.15
C ASP A 83 2.45 3.95 -10.21
N GLY A 84 1.60 3.12 -9.62
CA GLY A 84 0.18 3.42 -9.45
C GLY A 84 -0.04 4.72 -8.68
N ALA A 85 0.67 4.90 -7.55
CA ALA A 85 0.63 6.14 -6.77
C ALA A 85 1.05 7.37 -7.59
N VAL A 86 2.12 7.26 -8.38
CA VAL A 86 2.61 8.36 -9.22
C VAL A 86 1.61 8.70 -10.32
N LYS A 87 0.97 7.71 -10.96
CA LYS A 87 -0.04 7.96 -12.00
C LYS A 87 -1.25 8.74 -11.49
N VAL A 88 -1.58 8.60 -10.20
CA VAL A 88 -2.72 9.31 -9.59
C VAL A 88 -2.34 10.66 -9.00
N LEU A 89 -1.17 10.76 -8.36
CA LEU A 89 -0.79 11.92 -7.54
C LEU A 89 0.29 12.81 -8.17
N GLY A 90 1.01 12.29 -9.17
CA GLY A 90 2.24 12.89 -9.68
C GLY A 90 3.44 12.59 -8.79
N VAL A 91 4.62 12.54 -9.41
CA VAL A 91 5.88 12.12 -8.76
C VAL A 91 6.29 13.01 -7.58
N ASP A 92 5.84 14.26 -7.54
CA ASP A 92 6.14 15.20 -6.46
C ASP A 92 5.36 14.92 -5.16
N HIS A 93 4.40 13.99 -5.19
CA HIS A 93 3.50 13.71 -4.06
C HIS A 93 3.56 12.27 -3.56
N VAL A 94 4.54 11.49 -4.03
CA VAL A 94 4.71 10.08 -3.65
C VAL A 94 5.96 9.89 -2.82
N GLY A 95 5.86 9.05 -1.78
CA GLY A 95 6.97 8.59 -0.96
C GLY A 95 6.95 7.08 -0.76
N ILE A 96 7.88 6.56 0.04
CA ILE A 96 7.94 5.16 0.45
C ILE A 96 7.89 5.08 1.99
N ALA A 97 7.06 4.18 2.50
CA ALA A 97 6.97 3.85 3.93
C ALA A 97 6.64 2.36 4.05
N THR A 98 7.66 1.51 3.96
CA THR A 98 7.54 0.06 3.76
C THR A 98 6.79 -0.68 4.87
N ASP A 99 6.74 -0.11 6.08
CA ASP A 99 6.16 -0.74 7.28
C ASP A 99 6.89 -2.04 7.63
N ASP A 100 8.23 -1.98 7.61
CA ASP A 100 9.14 -3.11 7.87
C ASP A 100 8.83 -3.79 9.22
N MET A 101 8.17 -4.94 9.14
CA MET A 101 7.95 -5.86 10.26
C MET A 101 8.84 -7.08 10.05
N GLN A 102 10.05 -7.07 10.62
CA GLN A 102 11.01 -8.19 10.49
C GLN A 102 10.38 -9.55 10.86
N THR A 103 9.45 -9.55 11.83
CA THR A 103 8.56 -10.68 12.15
C THR A 103 7.20 -10.13 12.60
N VAL A 104 6.14 -10.91 12.42
CA VAL A 104 4.78 -10.52 12.82
C VAL A 104 4.37 -11.02 14.20
N GLU A 105 5.19 -11.85 14.88
CA GLU A 105 4.82 -12.54 16.12
C GLU A 105 4.32 -11.58 17.21
N GLN A 106 5.06 -10.49 17.44
CA GLN A 106 4.68 -9.48 18.44
C GLN A 106 3.40 -8.72 18.05
N VAL A 107 3.23 -8.42 16.77
CA VAL A 107 2.05 -7.73 16.24
C VAL A 107 0.82 -8.62 16.38
N VAL A 108 0.93 -9.90 16.00
CA VAL A 108 -0.14 -10.90 16.15
C VAL A 108 -0.51 -11.09 17.62
N ALA A 109 0.47 -11.23 18.51
CA ALA A 109 0.21 -11.37 19.95
C ALA A 109 -0.51 -10.15 20.54
N PHE A 110 -0.06 -8.94 20.17
CA PHE A 110 -0.70 -7.70 20.61
C PHE A 110 -2.12 -7.56 20.06
N ALA A 111 -2.29 -7.74 18.75
CA ALA A 111 -3.58 -7.60 18.07
C ALA A 111 -4.60 -8.63 18.54
N SER A 112 -4.17 -9.87 18.81
CA SER A 112 -5.04 -10.91 19.35
C SER A 112 -5.56 -10.55 20.75
N LYS A 113 -4.70 -9.92 21.58
CA LYS A 113 -5.06 -9.48 22.93
C LYS A 113 -5.95 -8.24 22.93
N TYR A 114 -5.75 -7.32 21.99
CA TYR A 114 -6.44 -6.04 21.90
C TYR A 114 -7.26 -5.89 20.62
N LYS A 115 -7.93 -6.96 20.19
CA LYS A 115 -8.69 -7.01 18.93
C LYS A 115 -9.68 -5.85 18.74
N ASP A 116 -10.32 -5.40 19.83
CA ASP A 116 -11.31 -4.33 19.79
C ASP A 116 -10.67 -2.95 19.53
N SER A 117 -9.35 -2.81 19.67
CA SER A 117 -8.61 -1.56 19.38
C SER A 117 -8.34 -1.33 17.89
N TYR A 118 -8.38 -2.39 17.06
CA TYR A 118 -8.05 -2.29 15.64
C TYR A 118 -9.24 -1.87 14.77
N ALA A 119 -10.47 -2.03 15.26
CA ALA A 119 -11.72 -1.69 14.56
C ALA A 119 -11.74 -2.14 13.08
N ASP A 120 -11.18 -3.32 12.80
CA ASP A 120 -10.93 -3.84 11.44
C ASP A 120 -11.79 -5.06 11.09
N ASN A 121 -12.76 -5.39 11.94
CA ASN A 121 -13.57 -6.60 11.86
C ASN A 121 -12.73 -7.90 11.74
N GLY A 122 -11.53 -7.92 12.33
CA GLY A 122 -10.62 -9.07 12.32
C GLY A 122 -9.86 -9.27 11.01
N TYR A 123 -9.88 -8.29 10.09
CA TYR A 123 -9.21 -8.38 8.80
C TYR A 123 -7.72 -8.69 8.91
N MET A 124 -6.99 -7.93 9.73
CA MET A 124 -5.55 -8.05 9.85
C MET A 124 -5.16 -9.43 10.40
N LEU A 125 -5.84 -9.90 11.46
CA LEU A 125 -5.61 -11.24 12.01
C LEU A 125 -5.94 -12.33 10.98
N ASN A 126 -7.03 -12.19 10.22
CA ASN A 126 -7.36 -13.15 9.16
C ASN A 126 -6.30 -13.20 8.05
N ALA A 127 -5.69 -12.07 7.72
CA ALA A 127 -4.61 -12.02 6.75
C ALA A 127 -3.36 -12.74 7.27
N PHE A 128 -2.97 -12.48 8.52
CA PHE A 128 -1.86 -13.21 9.16
C PHE A 128 -2.09 -14.72 9.23
N ASP A 129 -3.32 -15.16 9.56
CA ASP A 129 -3.69 -16.58 9.58
C ASP A 129 -3.55 -17.26 8.21
N LYS A 130 -3.67 -16.49 7.12
CA LYS A 130 -3.47 -16.98 5.75
C LYS A 130 -2.05 -16.77 5.22
N GLY A 131 -1.12 -16.36 6.08
CA GLY A 131 0.31 -16.25 5.76
C GLY A 131 0.75 -14.89 5.22
N ALA A 132 -0.05 -13.82 5.40
CA ALA A 132 0.31 -12.44 5.02
C ALA A 132 1.36 -11.84 5.99
N THR A 133 2.49 -12.51 6.11
CA THR A 133 3.55 -12.25 7.11
C THR A 133 4.77 -11.55 6.52
N GLY A 134 4.80 -11.38 5.20
CA GLY A 134 5.83 -10.64 4.48
C GLY A 134 5.52 -9.15 4.40
N CYS A 135 6.60 -8.39 4.29
CA CYS A 135 6.59 -7.03 3.78
C CYS A 135 7.75 -6.93 2.78
N ALA A 136 7.68 -6.05 1.79
CA ALA A 136 8.83 -5.81 0.92
C ALA A 136 9.87 -5.00 1.69
N GLU A 137 10.59 -5.66 2.62
CA GLU A 137 11.48 -4.97 3.55
C GLU A 137 12.45 -4.10 2.77
N LEU A 138 12.56 -2.83 3.17
CA LEU A 138 13.38 -1.88 2.44
C LEU A 138 14.84 -2.37 2.37
N SER A 139 15.32 -2.97 3.47
CA SER A 139 16.66 -3.55 3.57
C SER A 139 16.96 -4.66 2.54
N LYS A 140 15.94 -5.40 2.08
CA LYS A 140 16.09 -6.46 1.07
C LYS A 140 15.80 -5.96 -0.34
N HIS A 141 14.82 -5.06 -0.49
CA HIS A 141 14.23 -4.77 -1.78
C HIS A 141 14.62 -3.41 -2.38
N ILE A 142 15.20 -2.47 -1.62
CA ILE A 142 15.43 -1.09 -2.11
C ILE A 142 16.26 -1.02 -3.41
N ALA A 143 17.32 -1.82 -3.52
CA ALA A 143 18.16 -1.83 -4.72
C ALA A 143 17.39 -2.34 -5.94
N ALA A 144 16.75 -3.50 -5.80
CA ALA A 144 15.97 -4.11 -6.88
C ALA A 144 14.70 -3.29 -7.22
N LEU A 145 14.06 -2.65 -6.24
CA LEU A 145 12.95 -1.73 -6.44
C LEU A 145 13.39 -0.54 -7.30
N THR A 146 14.57 0.01 -7.02
CA THR A 146 15.16 1.09 -7.83
C THR A 146 15.35 0.65 -9.27
N ASP A 147 15.85 -0.56 -9.50
CA ASP A 147 16.04 -1.10 -10.86
C ASP A 147 14.70 -1.31 -11.58
N GLU A 148 13.67 -1.81 -10.89
CA GLU A 148 12.33 -1.96 -11.46
C GLU A 148 11.70 -0.60 -11.82
N LEU A 149 11.81 0.41 -10.95
CA LEU A 149 11.35 1.77 -11.27
C LEU A 149 12.13 2.38 -12.46
N ARG A 150 13.45 2.15 -12.56
CA ARG A 150 14.20 2.57 -13.76
C ARG A 150 13.71 1.92 -15.04
N LYS A 151 13.39 0.62 -15.00
CA LYS A 151 12.77 -0.08 -16.16
C LYS A 151 11.42 0.52 -16.54
N MET A 152 10.69 1.09 -15.58
CA MET A 152 9.43 1.82 -15.81
C MET A 152 9.63 3.26 -16.31
N GLY A 153 10.88 3.74 -16.42
CA GLY A 153 11.21 5.05 -17.00
C GLY A 153 11.42 6.19 -16.01
N TYR A 154 11.49 5.90 -14.70
CA TYR A 154 11.77 6.91 -13.68
C TYR A 154 13.22 7.38 -13.74
N SER A 155 13.41 8.70 -13.78
CA SER A 155 14.75 9.31 -13.76
C SER A 155 15.37 9.30 -12.36
N ASP A 156 16.68 9.53 -12.26
CA ASP A 156 17.33 9.68 -10.95
C ASP A 156 16.76 10.86 -10.14
N ASP A 157 16.26 11.91 -10.80
CA ASP A 157 15.58 13.03 -10.15
C ASP A 157 14.22 12.62 -9.57
N ASP A 158 13.46 11.80 -10.31
CA ASP A 158 12.20 11.24 -9.83
C ASP A 158 12.41 10.30 -8.65
N LEU A 159 13.41 9.42 -8.74
CA LEU A 159 13.76 8.50 -7.67
C LEU A 159 14.19 9.28 -6.42
N ALA A 160 14.98 10.35 -6.56
CA ALA A 160 15.35 11.18 -5.41
C ALA A 160 14.14 11.84 -4.74
N LYS A 161 13.09 12.19 -5.49
CA LYS A 161 11.81 12.66 -4.96
C LYS A 161 11.11 11.59 -4.15
N ILE A 162 10.88 10.43 -4.77
CA ILE A 162 10.19 9.27 -4.18
C ILE A 162 10.89 8.80 -2.90
N TYR A 163 12.21 8.71 -2.90
CA TYR A 163 12.98 8.19 -1.76
C TYR A 163 13.16 9.18 -0.60
N GLY A 164 12.84 10.46 -0.78
CA GLY A 164 12.90 11.36 0.37
C GLY A 164 12.78 12.84 0.11
N LYS A 165 13.15 13.37 -1.07
CA LYS A 165 13.08 14.83 -1.29
C LYS A 165 11.66 15.36 -1.14
N ASN A 166 10.64 14.58 -1.50
CA ASN A 166 9.24 14.95 -1.28
C ASN A 166 8.90 15.08 0.21
N LEU A 167 9.28 14.10 1.02
CA LEU A 167 9.05 14.14 2.47
C LEU A 167 9.82 15.28 3.14
N MET A 168 11.08 15.49 2.73
CA MET A 168 11.91 16.60 3.23
C MET A 168 11.33 17.97 2.88
N ARG A 169 10.73 18.13 1.69
CA ARG A 169 9.99 19.34 1.32
C ARG A 169 8.85 19.61 2.30
N VAL A 170 8.05 18.59 2.64
CA VAL A 170 6.95 18.73 3.61
C VAL A 170 7.49 19.09 4.99
N TYR A 171 8.53 18.42 5.48
CA TYR A 171 9.14 18.73 6.78
C TYR A 171 9.65 20.17 6.87
N ALA A 172 10.29 20.68 5.81
CA ALA A 172 10.76 22.06 5.77
C ALA A 172 9.61 23.10 5.82
N GLN A 173 8.40 22.72 5.39
CA GLN A 173 7.22 23.58 5.42
C GLN A 173 6.50 23.57 6.78
N THR A 174 6.57 22.45 7.51
CA THR A 174 5.78 22.21 8.73
C THR A 174 6.57 22.37 10.02
N TRP A 175 7.87 22.07 10.01
CA TRP A 175 8.70 22.11 11.21
C TRP A 175 9.32 23.49 11.40
N LYS A 176 8.61 24.36 12.14
CA LYS A 176 9.02 25.72 12.51
C LYS A 176 9.46 25.80 13.97
#